data_AF-A0A9E6XS13-F1
#
_entry.id   AF-A0A9E6XS13-F1
#
_cell.length_a   1.000
_cell.length_b   1.000
_cell.length_c   1.000
_cell.angle_alpha   90.00
_cell.angle_beta   90.00
_cell.angle_gamma   90.00
#
_symmetry.space_group_name_H-M   'P 1'
#
loop_
_entity.id
_entity.type
_entity.pdbx_description
1 polymer ?
#
loop_
_entity_poly.entity_id
_entity_poly.type
_entity_poly.pdbx_seq_one_letter_code
_entity_poly.pdbx_strand_id
1 'polypeptide(L)'
;MTALDTLTVPLLQGIVTIVDVDEPTARAAARLRARRYHRTRAALSLADCVLLASAQISGRAVATADRPLAAAARAEELEVIALPDSRGRPS
;
A
#
# COMPACT_ATOMS: atom_id res chain seq x y z
N MET A 1 0.48 -24.91 4.84
CA MET A 1 1.28 -24.31 3.75
C MET A 1 0.82 -24.99 2.47
N THR A 2 0.13 -24.26 1.60
CA THR A 2 -0.51 -24.83 0.39
C THR A 2 0.52 -24.98 -0.75
N ALA A 3 0.25 -25.84 -1.72
CA ALA A 3 1.13 -26.04 -2.88
C ALA A 3 1.37 -24.74 -3.69
N LEU A 4 0.44 -23.79 -3.62
CA LEU A 4 0.57 -22.47 -4.22
C LEU A 4 1.63 -21.64 -3.47
N ASP A 5 1.61 -21.63 -2.14
CA ASP A 5 2.61 -20.93 -1.31
C ASP A 5 4.03 -21.38 -1.63
N THR A 6 4.23 -22.70 -1.83
CA THR A 6 5.55 -23.29 -2.14
C THR A 6 6.15 -22.77 -3.45
N LEU A 7 5.32 -22.43 -4.44
CA LEU A 7 5.77 -21.94 -5.75
C LEU A 7 5.83 -20.41 -5.80
N THR A 8 4.84 -19.72 -5.22
CA THR A 8 4.75 -18.25 -5.30
C THR A 8 5.71 -17.53 -4.35
N VAL A 9 5.95 -18.06 -3.15
CA VAL A 9 6.83 -17.38 -2.17
C VAL A 9 8.26 -17.21 -2.69
N PRO A 10 8.94 -18.23 -3.23
CA PRO A 10 10.30 -18.06 -3.77
C PRO A 10 10.35 -17.12 -4.99
N LEU A 11 9.36 -17.19 -5.88
CA LEU A 11 9.26 -16.31 -7.06
C LEU A 11 9.09 -14.85 -6.66
N LEU A 12 8.27 -14.57 -5.66
CA LEU A 12 8.07 -13.21 -5.15
C LEU A 12 9.31 -12.72 -4.40
N GLN A 13 9.95 -13.55 -3.58
CA GLN A 13 11.16 -13.17 -2.83
C GLN A 13 12.34 -12.77 -3.73
N GLY A 14 12.41 -13.31 -4.96
CA GLY A 14 13.43 -12.93 -5.94
C GLY A 14 13.15 -11.64 -6.72
N ILE A 15 11.91 -11.11 -6.65
CA ILE A 15 11.43 -10.01 -7.52
C ILE A 15 10.95 -8.80 -6.71
N VAL A 16 10.43 -9.04 -5.50
CA VAL A 16 9.91 -8.01 -4.59
C VAL A 16 10.52 -8.17 -3.21
N THR A 17 10.99 -7.06 -2.66
CA THR A 17 11.40 -6.99 -1.26
C THR A 17 10.17 -6.99 -0.37
N ILE A 18 10.05 -7.99 0.50
CA ILE A 18 9.03 -8.01 1.55
C ILE A 18 9.38 -6.94 2.59
N VAL A 19 8.40 -6.11 2.93
CA VAL A 19 8.52 -5.12 4.00
C VAL A 19 7.73 -5.65 5.20
N ASP A 20 8.44 -5.95 6.28
CA ASP A 20 7.81 -6.38 7.52
C ASP A 20 7.03 -5.24 8.17
N VAL A 21 5.89 -5.58 8.78
CA VAL A 21 5.08 -4.62 9.52
C VAL A 21 5.46 -4.73 11.00
N ASP A 22 6.24 -3.77 11.46
CA ASP A 22 6.61 -3.61 12.86
C ASP A 22 5.62 -2.72 13.63
N GLU A 23 5.82 -2.61 14.94
CA GLU A 23 4.97 -1.79 15.80
C GLU A 23 4.93 -0.30 15.37
N PRO A 24 6.05 0.37 15.03
CA PRO A 24 6.04 1.72 14.45
C PRO A 24 5.12 1.84 13.22
N THR A 25 5.24 0.92 12.27
CA THR A 25 4.41 0.89 11.06
C THR A 25 2.94 0.71 11.41
N ALA A 26 2.62 -0.23 12.31
CA ALA A 26 1.24 -0.47 12.74
C ALA A 26 0.61 0.76 13.43
N ARG A 27 1.37 1.45 14.28
CA ARG A 27 0.90 2.69 14.95
C ARG A 27 0.70 3.83 13.96
N ALA A 28 1.60 4.01 13.00
CA ALA A 28 1.46 5.01 11.94
C ALA A 28 0.22 4.74 11.08
N ALA A 29 0.00 3.48 10.68
CA ALA A 29 -1.18 3.05 9.93
C ALA A 29 -2.49 3.31 10.69
N ALA A 30 -2.51 3.02 12.00
CA ALA A 30 -3.68 3.29 12.84
C ALA A 30 -4.01 4.80 12.90
N ARG A 31 -2.99 5.66 13.01
CA ARG A 31 -3.17 7.12 12.99
C ARG A 31 -3.68 7.61 11.63
N LEU A 32 -3.10 7.12 10.53
CA LEU A 32 -3.58 7.41 9.17
C LEU A 32 -5.05 7.05 9.02
N ARG A 33 -5.42 5.84 9.45
CA ARG A 33 -6.79 5.37 9.41
C ARG A 33 -7.70 6.25 10.28
N ALA A 34 -7.30 6.61 11.49
CA ALA A 34 -8.09 7.50 12.34
C ALA A 34 -8.32 8.89 11.71
N ARG A 35 -7.32 9.46 11.01
CA ARG A 35 -7.44 10.76 10.32
C ARG A 35 -8.29 10.71 9.05
N ARG A 36 -8.16 9.62 8.28
CA ARG A 36 -8.72 9.53 6.92
C ARG A 36 -10.00 8.71 6.83
N TYR A 37 -10.31 7.88 7.83
CA TYR A 37 -11.52 7.06 7.81
C TYR A 37 -12.76 7.94 7.94
N HIS A 38 -13.46 8.12 6.82
CA HIS A 38 -14.81 8.65 6.79
C HIS A 38 -15.72 7.55 6.26
N ARG A 39 -16.60 7.00 7.13
CA ARG A 39 -17.52 5.87 6.87
C ARG A 39 -18.26 5.95 5.53
N THR A 40 -18.46 7.15 5.01
CA THR A 40 -19.27 7.45 3.83
C THR A 40 -18.53 8.12 2.67
N ARG A 41 -17.27 8.56 2.83
CA ARG A 41 -16.60 9.44 1.84
C ARG A 41 -15.22 8.98 1.36
N ALA A 42 -14.48 8.22 2.18
CA ALA A 42 -13.14 7.73 1.82
C ALA A 42 -12.74 6.60 2.77
N ALA A 43 -13.14 5.37 2.46
CA ALA A 43 -12.77 4.22 3.26
C ALA A 43 -11.43 3.65 2.74
N LEU A 44 -10.32 4.32 3.04
CA LEU A 44 -9.02 3.62 2.96
C LEU A 44 -9.10 2.39 3.85
N SER A 45 -8.78 1.24 3.28
CA SER A 45 -8.74 -0.01 4.03
C SER A 45 -7.61 0.05 5.07
N LEU A 46 -7.60 -0.90 6.02
CA LEU A 46 -6.43 -1.01 6.92
C LEU A 46 -5.16 -1.27 6.14
N ALA A 47 -5.23 -2.13 5.13
CA ALA A 47 -4.10 -2.53 4.31
C ALA A 47 -3.51 -1.33 3.57
N ASP A 48 -4.35 -0.46 3.03
CA ASP A 48 -3.91 0.79 2.41
C ASP A 48 -3.21 1.70 3.42
N CYS A 49 -3.75 1.82 4.64
CA CYS A 49 -3.11 2.62 5.68
C CYS A 49 -1.75 2.04 6.10
N VAL A 50 -1.60 0.72 6.13
CA VAL A 50 -0.32 0.04 6.39
C VAL A 50 0.65 0.30 5.25
N LEU A 51 0.22 0.16 3.99
CA LEU A 51 1.03 0.44 2.82
C LEU A 51 1.56 1.87 2.81
N LEU A 52 0.69 2.86 3.09
CA LEU A 52 1.08 4.27 3.16
C LEU A 52 2.07 4.53 4.31
N ALA A 53 1.84 3.93 5.49
CA ALA A 53 2.76 4.04 6.61
C ALA A 53 4.13 3.44 6.29
N SER A 54 4.17 2.25 5.67
CA SER A 54 5.40 1.60 5.24
C SER A 54 6.16 2.44 4.21
N ALA A 55 5.45 3.01 3.22
CA ALA A 55 6.04 3.90 2.23
C ALA A 55 6.65 5.15 2.88
N GLN A 56 5.94 5.77 3.83
CA GLN A 56 6.42 6.93 4.57
C GLN A 56 7.66 6.63 5.40
N ILE A 57 7.68 5.52 6.15
CA ILE A 57 8.81 5.15 7.01
C ILE A 57 10.04 4.74 6.18
N SER A 58 9.83 4.01 5.08
CA SER A 58 10.92 3.55 4.22
C SER A 58 11.39 4.57 3.19
N GLY A 59 10.68 5.70 3.04
CA GLY A 59 10.98 6.72 2.03
C GLY A 59 10.78 6.22 0.59
N ARG A 60 9.87 5.27 0.37
CA ARG A 60 9.61 4.65 -0.93
C ARG A 60 8.33 5.19 -1.56
N ALA A 61 8.30 5.22 -2.89
CA ALA A 61 7.12 5.58 -3.66
C ALA A 61 6.01 4.52 -3.57
N VAL A 62 4.76 4.95 -3.74
CA VAL A 62 3.58 4.09 -3.81
C VAL A 62 3.26 3.79 -5.27
N ALA A 63 3.43 2.53 -5.68
CA ALA A 63 3.02 2.06 -6.99
C ALA A 63 1.57 1.56 -6.94
N THR A 64 0.63 2.22 -7.63
CA THR A 64 -0.78 1.79 -7.64
C THR A 64 -1.55 2.25 -8.89
N ALA A 65 -2.57 1.48 -9.27
CA ALA A 65 -3.60 1.88 -10.22
C ALA A 65 -4.91 2.32 -9.52
N ASP A 66 -5.00 2.17 -8.20
CA ASP A 66 -6.15 2.57 -7.39
C ASP A 66 -6.13 4.09 -7.18
N ARG A 67 -7.14 4.78 -7.73
CA ARG A 67 -7.26 6.24 -7.68
C ARG A 67 -7.47 6.78 -6.25
N PRO A 68 -8.41 6.26 -5.45
CA PRO A 68 -8.50 6.60 -4.02
C PRO A 68 -7.17 6.48 -3.27
N LEU A 69 -6.42 5.40 -3.45
CA LEU A 69 -5.13 5.21 -2.79
C LEU A 69 -4.08 6.22 -3.29
N ALA A 70 -4.00 6.45 -4.60
CA ALA A 70 -3.10 7.44 -5.18
C ALA A 70 -3.39 8.86 -4.67
N ALA A 71 -4.67 9.22 -4.52
CA ALA A 71 -5.08 10.50 -3.96
C ALA A 71 -4.68 10.63 -2.48
N ALA A 72 -4.84 9.55 -1.70
CA ALA A 72 -4.43 9.51 -0.31
C ALA A 72 -2.90 9.64 -0.14
N ALA A 73 -2.13 8.92 -0.96
CA ALA A 73 -0.66 8.98 -0.96
C ALA A 73 -0.15 10.40 -1.23
N ARG A 74 -0.66 11.05 -2.28
CA ARG A 74 -0.29 12.45 -2.60
C ARG A 74 -0.65 13.41 -1.48
N ALA A 75 -1.78 13.20 -0.82
CA ALA A 75 -2.21 14.03 0.30
C ALA A 75 -1.41 13.78 1.59
N GLU A 76 -0.59 12.74 1.65
CA GLU A 76 0.43 12.53 2.69
C GLU A 76 1.84 12.79 2.14
N GLU A 77 1.95 13.53 1.02
CA GLU A 77 3.19 13.97 0.38
C GLU A 77 4.11 12.82 -0.09
N LEU A 78 3.54 11.65 -0.34
CA LEU A 78 4.26 10.50 -0.89
C LEU A 78 4.32 10.55 -2.42
N GLU A 79 5.46 10.13 -2.98
CA GLU A 79 5.59 9.90 -4.42
C GLU A 79 4.66 8.77 -4.86
N VAL A 80 4.00 8.95 -6.01
CA VAL A 80 3.10 7.94 -6.60
C VAL A 80 3.58 7.55 -7.98
N ILE A 81 3.81 6.25 -8.17
CA ILE A 81 4.07 5.63 -9.47
C ILE A 81 2.73 5.07 -9.97
N ALA A 82 2.17 5.70 -11.01
CA ALA A 82 0.92 5.25 -11.60
C ALA A 82 1.14 3.91 -12.32
N LEU A 83 0.39 2.89 -11.90
CA LEU A 83 0.36 1.61 -12.59
C LEU A 83 -0.77 1.58 -13.62
N PRO A 84 -0.65 0.79 -14.70
CA PRO A 84 -1.77 0.53 -15.60
C PRO A 84 -2.94 -0.10 -14.84
N ASP A 85 -4.17 0.24 -15.23
CA ASP A 85 -5.38 -0.41 -14.73
C ASP A 85 -5.44 -1.89 -15.17
N SER A 86 -6.46 -2.61 -14.71
CA SER A 86 -6.65 -4.03 -15.06
C SER A 86 -6.89 -4.29 -16.56
N ARG A 87 -7.05 -3.24 -17.37
CA ARG A 87 -7.16 -3.28 -18.84
C ARG A 87 -5.88 -2.78 -19.53
N GLY A 88 -4.81 -2.52 -18.78
CA GLY A 88 -3.53 -2.01 -19.29
C GLY A 88 -3.53 -0.53 -19.65
N ARG A 89 -4.53 0.25 -19.21
CA ARG A 89 -4.62 1.69 -19.51
C ARG A 89 -3.97 2.52 -18.39
N PRO A 90 -3.34 3.66 -18.70
CA PRO A 90 -2.81 4.55 -17.67
C PRO A 90 -3.93 5.06 -16.74
N SER A 91 -3.66 5.08 -15.43
CA SER A 91 -4.66 5.35 -14.37
C SER A 91 -4.78 6.81 -13.96
#